data_AF-A0A256GGK2-F1
#
_entry.id   AF-A0A256GGK2-F1
#
_cell.length_a   1.000
_cell.length_b   1.000
_cell.length_c   1.000
_cell.angle_alpha   90.00
_cell.angle_beta   90.00
_cell.angle_gamma   90.00
#
_symmetry.space_group_name_H-M   'P 1'
#
loop_
_entity.id
_entity.type
_entity.pdbx_description
1 polymer ?
#
loop_
_entity_poly.entity_id
_entity_poly.type
_entity_poly.pdbx_seq_one_letter_code
_entity_poly.pdbx_strand_id
1 'polypeptide(L)'
;MKFKIIAALLIAASPALAFDAESVTNAAYKCWNIPAEAEDKPVQMSFDVVFDQRGAVRDISVTDYSPKDKHGEKVVRSASLAIERCSPYRDAEAGKFSIKMRTDLPANSPIDPFK
;
A
#
# COMPACT_ATOMS: atom_id res chain seq x y z
N MET A 1 -43.60 -11.01 -35.77
CA MET A 1 -42.53 -11.70 -35.00
C MET A 1 -41.70 -10.62 -34.31
N LYS A 2 -41.70 -10.56 -32.96
CA LYS A 2 -40.94 -9.57 -32.19
C LYS A 2 -39.95 -10.32 -31.30
N PHE A 3 -38.69 -10.41 -31.74
CA PHE A 3 -37.61 -11.01 -30.98
C PHE A 3 -37.25 -10.09 -29.81
N LYS A 4 -37.48 -10.54 -28.57
CA LYS A 4 -36.94 -9.89 -27.38
C LYS A 4 -35.56 -10.50 -27.11
N ILE A 5 -34.50 -9.76 -27.43
CA ILE A 5 -33.14 -10.11 -27.04
C ILE A 5 -32.91 -9.52 -25.64
N ILE A 6 -32.93 -10.39 -24.63
CA ILE A 6 -32.51 -10.05 -23.27
C ILE A 6 -30.99 -10.15 -23.27
N ALA A 7 -30.31 -9.00 -23.34
CA ALA A 7 -28.86 -8.93 -23.21
C ALA A 7 -28.49 -9.11 -21.72
N ALA A 8 -27.95 -10.28 -21.39
CA ALA A 8 -27.36 -10.54 -20.08
C ALA A 8 -26.04 -9.76 -19.95
N LEU A 9 -26.02 -8.73 -19.10
CA LEU A 9 -24.78 -8.11 -18.65
C LEU A 9 -24.02 -9.11 -17.77
N LEU A 10 -23.03 -9.77 -18.36
CA LEU A 10 -21.97 -10.45 -17.61
C LEU A 10 -21.13 -9.37 -16.92
N ILE A 11 -21.41 -9.14 -15.64
CA ILE A 11 -20.52 -8.40 -14.75
C ILE A 11 -19.27 -9.27 -14.63
N ALA A 12 -18.24 -8.95 -15.40
CA ALA A 12 -16.91 -9.48 -15.21
C ALA A 12 -16.42 -8.98 -13.84
N ALA A 13 -16.72 -9.74 -12.79
CA ALA A 13 -16.03 -9.64 -11.53
C ALA A 13 -14.60 -10.11 -11.81
N SER A 14 -13.72 -9.17 -12.16
CA SER A 14 -12.29 -9.43 -12.20
C SER A 14 -11.91 -9.98 -10.82
N PRO A 15 -11.35 -11.20 -10.73
CA PRO A 15 -10.82 -11.65 -9.46
C PRO A 15 -9.74 -10.64 -9.07
N ALA A 16 -9.98 -9.90 -8.00
CA ALA A 16 -8.91 -9.22 -7.29
C ALA A 16 -8.02 -10.34 -6.76
N LEU A 17 -7.03 -10.74 -7.57
CA LEU A 17 -5.98 -11.65 -7.14
C LEU A 17 -5.32 -10.95 -5.95
N ALA A 18 -5.50 -11.54 -4.78
CA ALA A 18 -4.96 -11.05 -3.52
C ALA A 18 -3.44 -11.24 -3.56
N PHE A 19 -2.80 -10.31 -4.24
CA PHE A 19 -1.41 -10.01 -4.03
C PHE A 19 -1.20 -9.71 -2.55
N ASP A 20 -0.15 -10.29 -1.98
CA ASP A 20 0.13 -10.15 -0.56
C ASP A 20 0.73 -8.76 -0.28
N ALA A 21 -0.15 -7.75 -0.21
CA ALA A 21 0.19 -6.40 0.20
C ALA A 21 0.92 -6.38 1.56
N GLU A 22 0.77 -7.43 2.38
CA GLU A 22 1.49 -7.59 3.64
C GLU A 22 2.98 -7.83 3.41
N SER A 23 3.37 -8.69 2.48
CA SER A 23 4.78 -8.97 2.17
C SER A 23 5.55 -7.69 1.80
N VAL A 24 4.93 -6.84 0.96
CA VAL A 24 5.47 -5.55 0.55
C VAL A 24 5.49 -4.57 1.71
N THR A 25 4.43 -4.51 2.50
CA THR A 25 4.36 -3.67 3.69
C THR A 25 5.47 -4.03 4.69
N ASN A 26 5.64 -5.33 4.98
CA ASN A 26 6.68 -5.85 5.87
C ASN A 26 8.08 -5.59 5.32
N ALA A 27 8.30 -5.74 4.02
CA ALA A 27 9.56 -5.38 3.38
C ALA A 27 9.84 -3.87 3.49
N ALA A 28 8.83 -3.02 3.25
CA ALA A 28 8.96 -1.58 3.38
C ALA A 28 9.34 -1.17 4.81
N TYR A 29 8.72 -1.76 5.85
CA TYR A 29 9.11 -1.52 7.25
C TYR A 29 10.55 -1.89 7.56
N LYS A 30 11.05 -2.99 7.01
CA LYS A 30 12.46 -3.40 7.20
C LYS A 30 13.46 -2.40 6.62
N CYS A 31 13.05 -1.69 5.57
CA CYS A 31 13.84 -0.64 4.93
C CYS A 31 13.62 0.75 5.55
N TRP A 32 12.59 0.92 6.38
CA TRP A 32 12.19 2.22 6.88
C TRP A 32 12.91 2.58 8.19
N ASN A 33 13.76 3.59 8.12
CA ASN A 33 14.27 4.26 9.32
C ASN A 33 13.19 5.23 9.83
N ILE A 34 12.31 4.73 10.70
CA ILE A 34 11.22 5.51 11.27
C ILE A 34 11.80 6.73 12.00
N PRO A 35 11.37 7.97 11.67
CA PRO A 35 11.84 9.16 12.37
C PRO A 35 11.55 9.07 13.87
N ALA A 36 12.53 9.36 14.73
CA ALA A 36 12.38 9.26 16.20
C ALA A 36 11.21 10.09 16.75
N GLU A 37 10.95 11.25 16.15
CA GLU A 37 9.79 12.11 16.44
C GLU A 37 8.42 11.42 16.25
N ALA A 38 8.36 10.30 15.53
CA ALA A 38 7.15 9.52 15.30
C ALA A 38 6.82 8.53 16.43
N GLU A 39 7.72 8.35 17.41
CA GLU A 39 7.51 7.51 18.59
C GLU A 39 6.42 8.10 19.51
N ASP A 40 6.46 9.42 19.75
CA ASP A 40 5.52 10.10 20.66
C ASP A 40 4.20 10.48 20.00
N LYS A 41 4.18 10.54 18.67
CA LYS A 41 3.01 10.98 17.90
C LYS A 41 2.82 10.08 16.67
N PRO A 42 2.05 8.99 16.80
CA PRO A 42 1.95 8.00 15.77
C PRO A 42 1.24 8.55 14.53
N VAL A 43 1.73 8.15 13.36
CA VAL A 43 1.18 8.56 12.06
C VAL A 43 0.71 7.32 11.33
N GLN A 44 -0.52 7.38 10.82
CA GLN A 44 -1.08 6.37 9.93
C GLN A 44 -1.04 6.92 8.51
N MET A 45 -0.76 6.07 7.53
CA MET A 45 -0.60 6.50 6.14
C MET A 45 -0.97 5.37 5.17
N SER A 46 -1.52 5.76 4.03
CA SER A 46 -1.90 4.87 2.94
C SER A 46 -1.29 5.36 1.64
N PHE A 47 -0.78 4.42 0.86
CA PHE A 47 -0.15 4.67 -0.43
C PHE A 47 -0.78 3.78 -1.51
N ASP A 48 -0.90 4.31 -2.71
CA ASP A 48 -1.02 3.52 -3.92
C ASP A 48 0.39 3.41 -4.53
N VAL A 49 0.89 2.18 -4.71
CA VAL A 49 2.22 1.92 -5.26
C VAL A 49 2.09 1.10 -6.53
N VAL A 50 2.75 1.54 -7.59
CA VAL A 50 2.76 0.85 -8.88
C VAL A 50 4.09 0.12 -9.03
N PHE A 51 4.06 -1.19 -9.26
CA PHE A 51 5.23 -2.02 -9.54
C PHE A 51 5.30 -2.46 -11.00
N ASP A 52 6.53 -2.68 -11.50
CA ASP A 52 6.77 -3.37 -12.77
C ASP A 52 6.88 -4.90 -12.60
N GLN A 53 7.14 -5.61 -13.71
CA GLN A 53 7.27 -7.07 -13.74
C GLN A 53 8.45 -7.63 -12.94
N ARG A 54 9.34 -6.78 -12.43
CA ARG A 54 10.48 -7.16 -11.59
C ARG A 54 10.26 -6.75 -10.13
N GLY A 55 9.06 -6.30 -9.79
CA GLY A 55 8.73 -5.75 -8.48
C GLY A 55 9.39 -4.39 -8.20
N ALA A 56 9.90 -3.70 -9.23
CA ALA A 56 10.48 -2.39 -9.06
C ALA A 56 9.38 -1.32 -8.99
N VAL A 57 9.51 -0.39 -8.04
CA VAL A 57 8.59 0.75 -7.90
C VAL A 57 8.66 1.64 -9.13
N ARG A 58 7.50 1.99 -9.67
CA ARG A 58 7.31 2.89 -10.82
C ARG A 58 6.63 4.19 -10.44
N ASP A 59 5.70 4.14 -9.49
CA ASP A 59 5.01 5.30 -8.96
C ASP A 59 4.59 5.05 -7.51
N ILE A 60 4.50 6.13 -6.73
CA ILE A 60 4.00 6.15 -5.36
C ILE A 60 3.09 7.36 -5.20
N SER A 61 1.84 7.11 -4.81
CA SER A 61 0.85 8.14 -4.53
C SER A 61 0.36 8.04 -3.08
N VAL A 62 0.42 9.12 -2.32
CA VAL A 62 -0.19 9.18 -0.98
C VAL A 62 -1.71 9.29 -1.13
N THR A 63 -2.45 8.28 -0.67
CA THR A 63 -3.92 8.28 -0.74
C THR A 63 -4.54 8.84 0.52
N ASP A 64 -3.95 8.56 1.69
CA ASP A 64 -4.38 9.14 2.95
C ASP A 64 -3.25 9.16 4.01
N TYR A 65 -3.41 9.98 5.03
CA TYR A 65 -2.55 9.99 6.22
C TYR A 65 -3.21 10.75 7.37
N SER A 66 -2.87 10.40 8.61
CA SER A 66 -3.33 11.08 9.81
C SER A 66 -2.23 11.09 10.87
N PRO A 67 -1.98 12.21 11.57
CA PRO A 67 -2.68 13.50 11.47
C PRO A 67 -2.31 14.33 10.23
N LYS A 68 -3.23 15.18 9.75
CA LYS A 68 -3.04 16.09 8.60
C LYS A 68 -2.28 17.37 8.98
N ASP A 69 -1.09 17.22 9.54
CA ASP A 69 -0.22 18.33 9.93
C ASP A 69 1.21 18.16 9.37
N LYS A 70 2.10 19.12 9.67
CA LYS A 70 3.50 19.10 9.20
C LYS A 70 4.30 17.89 9.70
N HIS A 71 3.96 17.38 10.88
CA HIS A 71 4.59 16.18 11.43
C HIS A 71 4.17 14.95 10.62
N GLY A 72 2.85 14.78 10.42
CA GLY A 72 2.31 13.73 9.58
C GLY A 72 2.88 13.76 8.16
N GLU A 73 2.97 14.94 7.54
CA GLU A 73 3.56 15.10 6.22
C GLU A 73 5.04 14.66 6.17
N LYS A 74 5.85 15.05 7.17
CA LYS A 74 7.27 14.68 7.23
C LYS A 74 7.46 13.16 7.36
N VAL A 75 6.67 12.52 8.21
CA VAL A 75 6.71 11.06 8.40
C VAL A 75 6.24 10.33 7.15
N VAL A 76 5.16 10.77 6.51
CA VAL A 76 4.65 10.17 5.26
C VAL A 76 5.69 10.26 4.14
N ARG A 77 6.39 11.40 4.02
CA ARG A 77 7.50 11.54 3.07
C ARG A 77 8.64 10.56 3.36
N SER A 78 8.97 10.36 4.64
CA SER A 78 9.97 9.37 5.06
C SER A 78 9.56 7.94 4.69
N ALA A 79 8.30 7.56 4.94
CA ALA A 79 7.78 6.25 4.56
C ALA A 79 7.75 6.04 3.03
N SER A 80 7.31 7.05 2.27
CA SER A 80 7.33 7.01 0.80
C SER A 80 8.74 6.77 0.26
N LEU A 81 9.73 7.44 0.84
CA LEU A 81 11.14 7.26 0.47
C LEU A 81 11.67 5.88 0.84
N ALA A 82 11.20 5.30 1.96
CA ALA A 82 11.53 3.93 2.32
C ALA A 82 10.94 2.93 1.32
N ILE A 83 9.70 3.14 0.87
CA ILE A 83 9.07 2.31 -0.17
C ILE A 83 9.90 2.34 -1.46
N GLU A 84 10.26 3.54 -1.91
CA GLU A 84 11.07 3.72 -3.12
C GLU A 84 12.45 3.05 -3.01
N ARG A 85 13.15 3.25 -1.88
CA ARG A 85 14.52 2.75 -1.67
C ARG A 85 14.60 1.25 -1.43
N CYS A 86 13.52 0.63 -0.95
CA CYS A 86 13.46 -0.82 -0.74
C CYS A 86 13.25 -1.59 -2.05
N SER A 87 12.88 -0.89 -3.12
CA SER A 87 12.75 -1.45 -4.46
C SER A 87 14.07 -2.09 -4.94
N PRO A 88 14.03 -3.26 -5.61
CA PRO A 88 12.85 -4.02 -6.01
C PRO A 88 12.30 -4.95 -4.92
N TYR A 89 10.98 -5.08 -4.88
CA TYR A 89 10.28 -6.03 -4.01
C TYR A 89 10.19 -7.40 -4.67
N ARG A 90 10.89 -8.39 -4.12
CA ARG A 90 11.04 -9.71 -4.75
C ARG A 90 9.72 -10.44 -5.01
N ASP A 91 8.77 -10.25 -4.10
CA ASP A 91 7.48 -10.91 -4.16
C ASP A 91 6.41 -10.02 -4.82
N ALA A 92 6.79 -8.85 -5.37
CA ALA A 92 5.87 -7.92 -6.01
C ALA A 92 5.54 -8.27 -7.47
N GLU A 93 4.25 -8.41 -7.77
CA GLU A 93 3.74 -8.53 -9.12
C GLU A 93 3.59 -7.15 -9.78
N ALA A 94 3.56 -7.11 -11.11
CA ALA A 94 3.27 -5.87 -11.82
C ALA A 94 1.83 -5.42 -11.55
N GLY A 95 1.64 -4.15 -11.22
CA GLY A 95 0.30 -3.61 -10.94
C GLY A 95 0.30 -2.50 -9.91
N LYS A 96 -0.89 -2.03 -9.56
CA LYS A 96 -1.09 -1.01 -8.53
C LYS A 96 -1.64 -1.66 -7.26
N PHE A 97 -1.01 -1.38 -6.13
CA PHE A 97 -1.36 -1.95 -4.83
C PHE A 97 -1.53 -0.87 -3.78
N SER A 98 -2.50 -1.06 -2.90
CA SER A 98 -2.72 -0.19 -1.76
C SER A 98 -1.95 -0.71 -0.56
N ILE A 99 -1.08 0.12 0.00
CA ILE A 99 -0.20 -0.19 1.13
C ILE A 99 -0.60 0.70 2.30
N LYS A 100 -0.78 0.11 3.48
CA LYS A 100 -1.07 0.85 4.71
C LYS A 100 0.09 0.71 5.68
N MET A 101 0.59 1.83 6.18
CA MET A 101 1.68 1.87 7.16
C MET A 101 1.29 2.72 8.37
N ARG A 102 1.91 2.43 9.50
CA ARG A 102 1.73 3.12 10.78
C ARG A 102 3.05 3.10 11.54
N THR A 103 3.37 4.17 12.24
CA THR A 103 4.64 4.25 13.00
C THR A 103 4.62 3.48 14.31
N ASP A 104 3.42 3.15 14.82
CA ASP A 104 3.24 2.36 16.05
C ASP A 104 3.13 0.85 15.81
N LEU A 105 3.32 0.41 14.56
CA LEU A 105 3.34 -1.01 14.19
C LEU A 105 4.70 -1.36 13.59
N PRO A 106 5.55 -2.16 14.26
CA PRO A 106 6.77 -2.67 13.67
C PRO A 106 6.49 -3.70 12.58
N ALA A 107 7.53 -4.03 11.80
CA ALA A 107 7.51 -5.18 10.88
C ALA A 107 7.05 -6.46 11.60
N ASN A 108 6.19 -7.24 10.96
CA ASN A 108 5.60 -8.48 11.49
C ASN A 108 4.60 -8.30 12.66
N SER A 109 3.96 -7.12 12.78
CA SER A 109 2.84 -6.95 13.71
C SER A 109 1.67 -7.88 13.34
N PRO A 110 0.98 -8.51 14.32
CA PRO A 110 -0.17 -9.37 14.03
C PRO A 110 -1.25 -8.62 13.24
N ILE A 111 -1.77 -9.27 12.20
CA ILE A 111 -2.92 -8.79 11.43
C ILE A 111 -4.12 -8.74 12.37
N ASP A 112 -4.79 -7.60 12.43
CA ASP A 112 -6.12 -7.48 13.03
C ASP A 112 -7.17 -7.75 11.94
N PRO A 113 -7.82 -8.92 11.91
CA PRO A 113 -8.76 -9.27 10.85
C PRO A 113 -10.10 -8.52 10.96
N PHE A 114 -10.31 -7.72 12.01
CA PHE A 114 -11.56 -7.01 12.27
C PHE A 114 -11.46 -5.49 12.07
N LYS A 115 -10.38 -5.02 11.43
CA LYS A 115 -10.13 -3.60 11.16
C LYS A 115 -10.59 -3.14 9.78
#